data_AF-A0AA51HKY8-F1
#
_entry.id   AF-A0AA51HKY8-F1
#
_cell.length_a   1.000
_cell.length_b   1.000
_cell.length_c   1.000
_cell.angle_alpha   90.00
_cell.angle_beta   90.00
_cell.angle_gamma   90.00
#
_symmetry.space_group_name_H-M   'P 1'
#
loop_
_entity.id
_entity.type
_entity.pdbx_description
1 polymer ?
#
loop_
_entity_poly.entity_id
_entity_poly.type
_entity_poly.pdbx_seq_one_letter_code
_entity_poly.pdbx_strand_id
1 'polypeptide(L)' 'MHDTKFPIVITCPWCGTGKTFADKPADIKVSCRCHECGKIYHINFNTQRAVKAKANSKNK' A
#
# COMPACT_ATOMS: atom_id res chain seq x y z
N MET A 1 -24.81 6.91 11.92
CA MET A 1 -23.86 6.20 11.03
C MET A 1 -22.63 7.08 10.92
N HIS A 2 -21.50 6.69 11.49
CA HIS A 2 -20.28 7.50 11.38
C HIS A 2 -19.71 7.29 9.97
N ASP A 3 -19.79 8.33 9.14
CA ASP A 3 -19.15 8.41 7.83
C ASP A 3 -17.63 8.24 8.05
N THR A 4 -17.13 7.02 7.88
CA THR A 4 -15.74 6.70 8.18
C THR A 4 -14.91 7.17 6.99
N LYS A 5 -14.55 8.46 7.00
CA LYS A 5 -13.69 9.05 5.98
C LYS A 5 -12.25 8.62 6.23
N PHE A 6 -11.69 7.88 5.30
CA PHE A 6 -10.26 7.60 5.24
C PHE A 6 -9.58 8.67 4.37
N PRO A 7 -8.93 9.69 4.95
CA PRO A 7 -8.36 10.80 4.18
C PRO A 7 -7.18 10.35 3.31
N ILE A 8 -6.54 9.23 3.62
CA ILE A 8 -5.41 8.69 2.87
C ILE A 8 -5.90 7.56 1.98
N VAL A 9 -5.70 7.73 0.67
CA VAL A 9 -6.01 6.72 -0.35
C VAL A 9 -4.76 6.47 -1.16
N ILE A 10 -4.25 5.24 -1.09
CA ILE A 10 -3.03 4.84 -1.78
C ILE A 10 -3.37 3.79 -2.83
N THR A 11 -3.01 4.08 -4.08
CA THR A 11 -3.29 3.20 -5.21
C THR A 11 -2.19 2.17 -5.40
N CYS A 12 -2.59 0.95 -5.73
CA CYS A 12 -1.70 -0.16 -6.04
C CYS A 12 -0.79 0.21 -7.23
N PRO A 13 0.55 0.20 -7.06
CA PRO A 13 1.48 0.61 -8.10
C PRO A 13 1.60 -0.43 -9.23
N TRP A 14 0.98 -1.61 -9.08
CA TRP A 14 1.00 -2.67 -10.09
C TRP A 14 -0.09 -2.55 -11.13
N CYS A 15 -1.35 -2.46 -10.70
CA CYS A 15 -2.50 -2.45 -11.60
C CYS A 15 -3.17 -1.08 -11.72
N GLY A 16 -2.90 -0.14 -10.82
CA GLY A 16 -3.58 1.17 -10.80
C GLY A 16 -5.02 1.14 -10.27
N THR A 17 -5.59 -0.04 -10.00
CA THR A 17 -7.01 -0.18 -9.61
C THR A 17 -7.20 -0.36 -8.11
N GLY A 18 -6.42 -1.23 -7.47
CA GLY A 18 -6.60 -1.55 -6.05
C GLY A 18 -6.25 -0.37 -5.15
N LYS A 19 -7.07 -0.11 -4.13
CA LYS A 19 -6.87 1.00 -3.18
C LYS A 19 -6.65 0.49 -1.76
N THR A 20 -5.76 1.16 -1.04
CA THR A 20 -5.56 0.98 0.41
C THR A 20 -5.89 2.29 1.11
N PHE A 21 -6.68 2.18 2.17
CA PHE A 21 -7.22 3.30 2.92
C PHE A 21 -6.56 3.36 4.29
N ALA A 22 -6.33 4.57 4.80
CA ALA A 22 -5.87 4.79 6.17
C ALA A 22 -6.44 6.07 6.77
N ASP A 23 -6.64 6.03 8.09
CA ASP A 23 -7.17 7.14 8.86
C ASP A 23 -6.13 8.25 9.10
N LYS A 24 -4.88 7.86 9.38
CA LYS A 24 -3.82 8.78 9.80
C LYS A 24 -2.47 8.41 9.17
N PRO A 25 -1.61 9.40 8.89
CA PRO A 25 -0.23 9.11 8.53
C PRO A 25 0.50 8.50 9.73
N ALA A 26 1.47 7.64 9.44
CA ALA A 26 2.29 6.99 10.44
C ALA A 26 3.70 6.72 9.88
N ASP A 27 4.74 6.83 10.71
CA ASP A 27 6.12 6.55 10.31
C ASP A 27 6.42 5.05 10.30
N ILE A 28 5.68 4.35 9.44
CA ILE A 28 5.77 2.90 9.28
C ILE A 28 5.83 2.52 7.80
N LYS A 29 6.46 1.38 7.53
CA LYS A 29 6.45 0.71 6.23
C LYS A 29 5.67 -0.58 6.36
N VAL A 30 4.67 -0.77 5.50
CA VAL A 30 3.79 -1.93 5.53
C VAL A 30 3.84 -2.66 4.20
N SER A 31 3.86 -3.99 4.25
CA SER A 31 3.68 -4.84 3.08
C SER A 31 2.20 -5.12 2.88
N CYS A 32 1.64 -4.68 1.76
CA CYS A 32 0.25 -4.88 1.41
C CYS A 32 0.16 -5.83 0.21
N ARG A 33 -0.78 -6.77 0.26
CA ARG A 33 -1.20 -7.56 -0.90
C ARG A 33 -2.40 -6.86 -1.55
N CYS A 34 -2.31 -6.59 -2.85
CA CYS A 34 -3.43 -6.01 -3.59
C CYS A 34 -4.57 -7.04 -3.73
N HIS A 35 -5.81 -6.65 -3.42
CA HIS A 35 -6.99 -7.50 -3.59
C HIS A 35 -7.33 -7.76 -5.07
N GLU A 36 -7.05 -6.80 -5.95
CA GLU A 36 -7.33 -6.92 -7.39
C GLU A 36 -6.33 -7.83 -8.12
N CYS A 37 -5.03 -7.56 -7.98
CA CYS A 37 -4.00 -8.24 -8.80
C CYS A 37 -3.15 -9.25 -8.03
N GLY A 38 -3.38 -9.43 -6.73
CA GLY A 38 -2.66 -10.38 -5.86
C GLY A 38 -1.19 -10.06 -5.59
N LYS A 39 -0.61 -9.05 -6.24
CA LYS A 39 0.79 -8.67 -6.10
C LYS A 39 1.03 -7.91 -4.78
N ILE A 40 2.22 -8.12 -4.21
CA ILE A 40 2.67 -7.45 -3.00
C ILE A 40 3.33 -6.11 -3.36
N TYR A 41 3.07 -5.08 -2.58
CA TYR A 41 3.71 -3.77 -2.69
C TYR A 41 3.95 -3.20 -1.29
N HIS A 42 4.91 -2.29 -1.17
CA HIS A 42 5.25 -1.64 0.09
C HIS A 42 4.68 -0.23 0.11
N ILE A 43 4.08 0.12 1.24
CA ILE A 43 3.55 1.46 1.49
C ILE A 43 4.37 2.10 2.59
N ASN A 44 4.85 3.32 2.35
CA ASN A 44 5.35 4.20 3.41
C ASN A 44 4.23 5.18 3.77
N PHE A 45 3.63 5.03 4.94
CA PHE A 45 2.48 5.84 5.37
C PHE A 45 2.84 7.28 5.78
N ASN A 46 4.11 7.57 6.04
CA ASN A 46 4.60 8.92 6.30
C ASN A 46 4.60 9.74 5.00
N THR A 47 5.19 9.15 3.94
CA THR A 47 5.27 9.79 2.60
C THR A 47 4.07 9.51 1.69
N GLN A 48 3.17 8.62 2.12
CA GLN A 48 2.03 8.09 1.34
C GLN A 48 2.42 7.49 -0.02
N ARG A 49 3.67 7.02 -0.13
CA ARG A 49 4.21 6.44 -1.37
C ARG A 49 4.10 4.92 -1.36
N ALA A 50 3.58 4.37 -2.46
CA ALA A 50 3.57 2.95 -2.74
C ALA A 50 4.65 2.58 -3.75
N VAL A 51 5.40 1.52 -3.46
CA VAL A 51 6.42 0.97 -4.35
C VAL A 51 6.20 -0.52 -4.58
N LYS A 52 6.46 -0.96 -5.81
CA LYS A 52 6.38 -2.38 -6.18
C LYS A 52 7.35 -3.20 -5.33
N ALA A 53 6.87 -4.24 -4.65
CA ALA A 53 7.78 -5.14 -3.93
C ALA A 53 8.57 -5.95 -4.95
N LYS A 54 9.89 -5.97 -4.79
CA LYS A 54 10.77 -6.82 -5.61
C LYS A 54 11.17 -8.03 -4.77
N ALA A 55 11.13 -9.21 -5.37
CA ALA A 55 11.71 -10.39 -4.77
C ALA A 55 13.20 -10.10 -4.52
N ASN A 56 13.65 -10.32 -3.29
CA ASN A 56 15.08 -10.26 -3.01
C ASN A 56 15.67 -11.58 -3.48
N SER A 57 16.23 -11.60 -4.69
CA SER A 57 16.98 -12.74 -5.22
C SER A 57 18.32 -12.86 -4.49
N LYS A 58 18.31 -13.10 -3.18
CA LYS A 58 19.48 -13.63 -2.48
C LYS A 58 19.56 -15.11 -2.83
N ASN A 59 19.99 -15.43 -4.05
CA ASN A 59 20.67 -16.69 -4.29
C ASN A 59 21.97 -16.59 -3.48
N LYS A 60 22.02 -17.30 -2.36
CA LYS A 60 23.23 -17.53 -1.59
C LYS A 60 23.71 -18.95 -1.89
#